data_AF-A0A4W5LCM6-F1
#
_entry.id   AF-A0A4W5LCM6-F1
#
_cell.length_a   1.000
_cell.length_b   1.000
_cell.length_c   1.000
_cell.angle_alpha   90.00
_cell.angle_beta   90.00
_cell.angle_gamma   90.00
#
_symmetry.space_group_name_H-M   'P 1'
#
loop_
_entity.id
_entity.type
_entity.pdbx_description
1 polymer ?
#
loop_
_entity_poly.entity_id
_entity_poly.type
_entity_poly.pdbx_seq_one_letter_code
_entity_poly.pdbx_strand_id
1 'polypeptide(L)' 'MVYCKIDQTQRKVIVSHSTHRTFGKQQWQQLYDSLSSWKGNLATVKTSLQTLSPSA' A
#
# COMPACT_ATOMS: atom_id res chain seq x y z
N MET A 1 13.43 -10.23 7.38
CA MET A 1 13.53 -9.65 8.74
C MET A 1 12.27 -8.83 8.96
N VAL A 2 11.56 -9.03 10.06
CA VAL A 2 10.28 -8.37 10.30
C VAL A 2 10.43 -7.43 11.48
N TYR A 3 10.12 -6.15 11.25
CA TYR A 3 10.03 -5.16 12.30
C TYR A 3 8.58 -5.06 12.72
N CYS A 4 8.31 -5.39 13.97
CA CYS A 4 6.96 -5.42 14.52
C CYS A 4 6.95 -5.03 16.00
N LYS A 5 5.79 -4.54 16.45
CA LYS A 5 5.45 -4.29 17.84
C LYS A 5 4.43 -5.32 18.30
N ILE A 6 4.65 -5.93 19.45
CA ILE A 6 3.71 -6.87 20.06
C ILE A 6 2.83 -6.11 21.04
N ASP A 7 1.51 -6.14 20.82
CA ASP A 7 0.51 -5.70 21.79
C ASP A 7 -0.04 -6.93 22.51
N GLN A 8 0.47 -7.18 23.71
CA GLN A 8 0.10 -8.36 24.50
C GLN A 8 -1.32 -8.25 25.07
N THR A 9 -1.76 -7.04 25.43
CA THR A 9 -3.08 -6.79 26.00
C THR A 9 -4.18 -7.10 24.99
N GLN A 10 -3.98 -6.70 23.73
CA GLN A 10 -4.90 -6.98 22.64
C GLN A 10 -4.62 -8.31 21.92
N ARG A 11 -3.58 -9.04 22.34
CA ARG A 11 -3.09 -10.27 21.67
C ARG A 11 -2.90 -10.06 20.16
N LYS A 12 -2.32 -8.92 19.76
CA LYS A 12 -2.11 -8.54 18.37
C LYS A 12 -0.64 -8.22 18.10
N VAL A 13 -0.15 -8.63 16.93
CA VAL A 13 1.17 -8.21 16.43
C VAL A 13 0.96 -7.15 15.35
N ILE A 14 1.58 -6.00 15.53
CA ILE A 14 1.55 -4.89 14.59
C ILE A 14 2.85 -4.92 13.80
N VAL A 15 2.78 -5.32 12.53
CA VAL A 15 3.95 -5.36 11.64
C VAL A 15 4.13 -3.99 10.99
N SER A 16 5.31 -3.37 11.20
CA SER A 16 5.64 -2.06 10.61
C SER A 16 6.26 -2.22 9.21
N HIS A 17 7.23 -3.11 9.06
CA HIS A 17 7.75 -3.48 7.75
C HIS A 17 8.39 -4.88 7.78
N SER A 18 8.35 -5.56 6.65
CA SER A 18 9.00 -6.86 6.46
C SER A 18 9.94 -6.76 5.27
N THR A 19 11.23 -6.95 5.51
CA THR A 19 12.21 -7.06 4.44
C THR A 19 12.25 -8.51 3.97
N HIS A 20 11.68 -8.77 2.79
CA HIS A 20 11.85 -10.03 2.08
C HIS A 20 13.13 -9.94 1.24
N ARG A 21 14.14 -10.78 1.53
CA ARG A 21 15.46 -10.64 0.92
C ARG A 21 15.49 -10.99 -0.59
N THR A 22 14.56 -11.83 -1.05
CA THR A 22 14.43 -12.25 -2.45
C THR A 22 12.97 -12.44 -2.82
N PHE A 23 12.44 -11.59 -3.70
CA PHE A 23 11.08 -11.75 -4.24
C PHE A 23 11.09 -12.77 -5.38
N GLY A 24 10.23 -13.79 -5.29
CA GLY A 24 9.91 -14.68 -6.40
C GLY A 24 8.86 -14.07 -7.33
N LYS A 25 8.58 -14.77 -8.44
CA LYS A 25 7.69 -14.27 -9.51
C LYS A 25 6.30 -13.87 -9.00
N GLN A 26 5.71 -14.67 -8.12
CA GLN A 26 4.39 -14.38 -7.57
C GLN A 26 4.40 -13.13 -6.69
N GLN A 27 5.43 -12.93 -5.86
CA GLN A 27 5.53 -11.73 -5.04
C GLN A 27 5.77 -10.48 -5.91
N TRP A 28 6.52 -10.59 -7.01
CA TRP A 28 6.65 -9.50 -7.98
C TRP A 28 5.33 -9.15 -8.67
N GLN A 29 4.54 -10.16 -9.04
CA GLN A 29 3.21 -9.92 -9.60
C GLN A 29 2.30 -9.19 -8.60
N GLN A 30 2.26 -9.64 -7.35
CA GLN A 30 1.49 -8.99 -6.29
C GLN A 30 1.92 -7.53 -6.06
N LEU A 31 3.22 -7.26 -6.10
CA LEU A 31 3.74 -5.90 -6.00
C LEU A 31 3.31 -5.04 -7.20
N TYR A 32 3.42 -5.58 -8.41
CA TYR A 32 2.98 -4.91 -9.63
C TYR A 32 1.48 -4.57 -9.60
N ASP A 33 0.65 -5.53 -9.17
CA ASP A 33 -0.79 -5.35 -9.07
C ASP A 33 -1.13 -4.26 -8.02
N SER A 34 -0.44 -4.29 -6.88
CA SER A 34 -0.61 -3.30 -5.81
C SER A 34 -0.24 -1.89 -6.28
N LEU A 35 0.88 -1.74 -6.98
CA LEU A 35 1.33 -0.46 -7.54
C LEU A 35 0.41 0.03 -8.66
N SER A 36 -0.07 -0.87 -9.51
CA SER A 36 -1.00 -0.56 -10.58
C SER A 36 -2.35 -0.07 -10.04
N SER A 37 -2.86 -0.74 -8.99
CA SER A 37 -4.06 -0.29 -8.27
C SER A 37 -3.85 1.08 -7.64
N TRP A 38 -2.72 1.30 -6.97
CA TRP A 38 -2.40 2.60 -6.37
C TRP A 38 -2.35 3.73 -7.41
N LYS A 39 -1.74 3.48 -8.58
CA LYS A 39 -1.74 4.42 -9.71
C LYS A 39 -3.16 4.72 -10.19
N GLY A 40 -4.03 3.71 -10.31
CA GLY A 40 -5.44 3.88 -10.66
C GLY A 40 -6.17 4.76 -9.65
N ASN A 41 -6.01 4.48 -8.36
CA ASN A 41 -6.61 5.24 -7.28
C ASN A 41 -6.16 6.72 -7.30
N LEU A 42 -4.88 6.99 -7.55
CA LEU A 42 -4.36 8.35 -7.70
C LEU A 42 -4.96 9.08 -8.91
N ALA A 43 -5.17 8.38 -10.03
CA ALA A 43 -5.83 8.97 -11.20
C ALA A 43 -7.27 9.34 -10.88
N THR A 44 -8.02 8.48 -10.19
CA THR A 44 -9.37 8.78 -9.72
C THR A 44 -9.39 10.00 -8.82
N VAL A 45 -8.52 10.05 -7.81
CA VAL A 45 -8.41 11.21 -6.90
C VAL A 45 -8.10 12.49 -7.67
N LYS A 46 -7.17 12.45 -8.63
CA LYS A 46 -6.85 13.60 -9.48
C LYS A 46 -8.07 14.09 -10.26
N THR A 47 -8.80 13.18 -10.91
CA THR A 47 -10.01 13.53 -11.65
C THR A 47 -11.07 14.13 -10.73
N SER A 48 -11.32 13.52 -9.56
CA SER A 48 -12.27 14.06 -8.59
C SER A 48 -11.88 15.46 -8.12
N LEU A 49 -10.60 15.71 -7.85
CA LEU A 49 -10.12 17.04 -7.48
C LEU A 49 -10.30 18.06 -8.60
N GLN A 50 -10.06 17.67 -9.86
CA GLN A 50 -10.30 18.55 -11.02
C GLN A 50 -11.78 18.86 -11.20
N THR A 51 -12.68 17.90 -10.97
CA THR A 51 -14.13 18.12 -11.02
C THR A 51 -14.60 19.05 -9.91
N LEU A 52 -14.01 18.95 -8.72
CA LEU A 52 -14.37 19.75 -7.54
C LEU A 52 -13.68 21.12 -7.48
N SER A 53 -12.67 21.35 -8.31
CA SER A 53 -12.05 22.65 -8.53
C SER A 53 -12.56 23.23 -9.85
N PRO A 54 -13.83 23.70 -9.94
CA PRO A 54 -14.18 24.61 -11.01
C PRO A 54 -13.27 25.83 -10.82
N SER A 55 -12.51 26.15 -11.86
CA SER A 55 -11.64 27.32 -11.89
C SER A 55 -12.31 28.52 -11.23
N ALA A 56 -11.60 29.15 -10.29
CA ALA A 56 -11.85 30.53 -9.92
C ALA A 56 -11.66 31.44 -11.15
#